data_AF-A0A7S9HEM1-F1
#
_entry.id   AF-A0A7S9HEM1-F1
#
_cell.length_a   1.000
_cell.length_b   1.000
_cell.length_c   1.000
_cell.angle_alpha   90.00
_cell.angle_beta   90.00
_cell.angle_gamma   90.00
#
_symmetry.space_group_name_H-M   'P 1'
#
loop_
_entity.id
_entity.type
_entity.pdbx_description
1 polymer ?
#
loop_
_entity_poly.entity_id
_entity_poly.type
_entity_poly.pdbx_seq_one_letter_code
_entity_poly.pdbx_strand_id
1 'polypeptide(L)'
;MRTNPPTNPFQTGNQHALKHGGYGRRMLLSDATTEDAQMLTLDDELFWLRAANLTAAENIGRWKAELETANAKAAKDIHNLISSAQTAMHRNTARIESLEYTKVSIIKQRADVTYREAATDKVSLEADRLRRDAGIDDGNGERDLNDFYSDIQTDAESGPA
;
A
#
# COMPACT_ATOMS: atom_id res chain seq x y z
N MET A 1 19.46 44.88 14.95
CA MET A 1 18.28 44.00 15.16
C MET A 1 17.48 43.97 13.87
N ARG A 2 17.23 42.78 13.30
CA ARG A 2 16.33 42.60 12.15
C ARG A 2 14.91 42.44 12.69
N THR A 3 14.06 43.45 12.51
CA THR A 3 12.67 43.50 13.02
C THR A 3 11.65 43.57 11.88
N ASN A 4 11.96 43.01 10.71
CA ASN A 4 10.97 42.93 9.64
C ASN A 4 10.13 41.66 9.86
N PRO A 5 8.79 41.77 9.96
CA PRO A 5 7.92 40.61 9.98
C PRO A 5 8.06 39.85 8.65
N PRO A 6 7.93 38.51 8.66
CA PRO A 6 8.04 37.72 7.44
C PRO A 6 7.02 38.21 6.42
N THR A 7 7.48 38.52 5.21
CA THR A 7 6.67 39.09 4.10
C THR A 7 5.68 38.09 3.50
N ASN A 8 5.66 36.85 3.99
CA ASN A 8 4.70 35.82 3.61
C ASN A 8 4.31 35.00 4.84
N PRO A 9 3.47 35.53 5.74
CA PRO A 9 2.96 34.75 6.86
C PRO A 9 2.13 33.59 6.30
N PHE A 10 2.33 32.38 6.84
CA PHE A 10 1.47 31.25 6.48
C PHE A 10 0.02 31.63 6.75
N GLN A 11 -0.87 31.39 5.78
CA GLN A 11 -2.30 31.60 5.97
C GLN A 11 -2.76 30.80 7.19
N THR A 12 -3.60 31.40 8.04
CA THR A 12 -4.25 30.68 9.14
C THR A 12 -5.03 29.51 8.54
N GLY A 13 -4.68 28.28 8.91
CA GLY A 13 -5.23 27.06 8.30
C GLY A 13 -4.42 26.47 7.14
N ASN A 14 -3.19 26.95 6.89
CA ASN A 14 -2.26 26.35 5.92
C ASN A 14 -1.76 24.96 6.38
N GLN A 15 -2.65 23.97 6.33
CA GLN A 15 -2.36 22.56 6.60
C GLN A 15 -1.89 21.81 5.35
N HIS A 16 -1.75 22.48 4.21
CA HIS A 16 -1.30 21.87 2.94
C HIS A 16 0.02 21.10 3.05
N ALA A 17 0.88 21.47 4.01
CA ALA A 17 2.17 20.82 4.26
C ALA A 17 2.13 19.69 5.30
N LEU A 18 1.07 19.58 6.11
CA LEU A 18 0.92 18.52 7.09
C LEU A 18 0.29 17.30 6.39
N LYS A 19 1.10 16.49 5.72
CA LYS A 19 0.71 15.12 5.36
C LYS A 19 0.97 14.25 6.58
N HIS A 20 -0.07 14.00 7.35
CA HIS A 20 -0.04 13.07 8.46
C HIS A 20 -0.70 11.78 7.95
N GLY A 21 -0.03 10.63 8.12
CA GLY A 21 -0.65 9.33 7.84
C GLY A 21 -1.91 9.14 8.70
N GLY A 22 -2.76 8.16 8.37
CA GLY A 22 -4.09 8.00 9.00
C GLY A 22 -4.08 8.08 10.54
N TYR A 23 -3.07 7.49 11.19
CA TYR A 23 -2.89 7.57 12.65
C TYR A 23 -2.57 8.98 13.17
N GLY A 24 -1.71 9.74 12.48
CA GLY A 24 -1.36 11.10 12.87
C GLY A 24 -2.53 12.07 12.71
N ARG A 25 -3.34 11.89 11.65
CA ARG A 25 -4.57 12.66 11.44
C ARG A 25 -5.58 12.37 12.54
N ARG A 26 -5.80 11.09 12.87
CA ARG A 26 -6.78 10.67 13.88
C ARG A 26 -6.49 11.15 15.30
N MET A 27 -5.22 11.34 15.66
CA MET A 27 -4.86 11.90 16.97
C MET A 27 -5.17 13.40 17.08
N LEU A 28 -5.27 14.11 15.96
CA LEU A 28 -5.48 15.55 15.91
C LEU A 28 -6.91 15.94 15.49
N LEU A 29 -7.56 15.09 14.69
CA LEU A 29 -8.85 15.32 14.05
C LEU A 29 -9.72 14.06 14.22
N SER A 30 -10.96 14.22 14.68
CA SER A 30 -11.88 13.11 15.00
C SER A 30 -12.92 12.82 13.91
N ASP A 31 -12.92 13.62 12.84
CA ASP A 31 -13.88 13.54 11.75
C ASP A 31 -13.47 12.51 10.68
N ALA A 32 -14.46 11.77 10.19
CA ALA A 32 -14.38 10.83 9.06
C ALA A 32 -13.39 9.64 9.18
N THR A 33 -13.65 8.73 10.13
CA THR A 33 -12.90 7.45 10.31
C THR A 33 -12.72 6.62 9.03
N THR A 34 -13.72 6.64 8.15
CA THR A 34 -13.72 5.82 6.92
C THR A 34 -12.74 6.36 5.89
N GLU A 35 -12.58 7.67 5.79
CA GLU A 35 -11.64 8.32 4.87
C GLU A 35 -10.20 8.10 5.35
N ASP A 36 -9.95 8.21 6.65
CA ASP A 36 -8.64 7.91 7.25
C ASP A 36 -8.22 6.46 7.01
N ALA A 37 -9.16 5.52 7.12
CA ALA A 37 -8.91 4.10 6.93
C ALA A 37 -8.46 3.77 5.50
N GLN A 38 -8.98 4.47 4.48
CA GLN A 38 -8.57 4.27 3.09
C GLN A 38 -7.12 4.71 2.84
N MET A 39 -6.59 5.62 3.66
CA MET A 39 -5.22 6.11 3.53
C MET A 39 -4.19 5.26 4.28
N LEU A 40 -4.62 4.30 5.10
CA LEU A 40 -3.69 3.45 5.86
C LEU A 40 -3.05 2.39 4.97
N THR A 41 -1.72 2.38 4.94
CA THR A 41 -0.93 1.39 4.22
C THR A 41 -0.20 0.45 5.17
N LEU A 42 0.30 -0.68 4.64
CA LEU A 42 1.16 -1.59 5.41
C LEU A 42 2.44 -0.90 5.92
N ASP A 43 2.91 0.14 5.22
CA ASP A 43 4.07 0.94 5.65
C ASP A 43 3.76 1.80 6.88
N ASP A 44 2.57 2.38 6.94
CA ASP A 44 2.12 3.16 8.10
C ASP A 44 1.98 2.26 9.34
N GLU A 45 1.41 1.07 9.18
CA GLU A 45 1.29 0.07 10.25
C GLU A 45 2.66 -0.37 10.78
N LEU A 46 3.59 -0.62 9.87
CA LEU A 46 4.95 -1.02 10.21
C LEU A 46 5.70 0.10 10.95
N PHE A 47 5.57 1.33 10.47
CA PHE A 47 6.12 2.52 11.13
C PHE A 47 5.56 2.66 12.55
N TRP A 48 4.24 2.54 12.71
CA TRP A 48 3.59 2.71 14.00
C TRP A 48 3.98 1.61 14.99
N LEU A 49 4.02 0.33 14.58
CA LEU A 49 4.47 -0.76 15.45
C LEU A 49 5.93 -0.61 15.88
N ARG A 50 6.80 -0.11 14.99
CA ARG A 50 8.20 0.19 15.33
C ARG A 50 8.28 1.33 16.34
N ALA A 51 7.54 2.41 16.13
CA ALA A 51 7.48 3.54 17.06
C ALA A 51 6.94 3.11 18.44
N ALA A 52 5.90 2.27 18.47
CA ALA A 52 5.35 1.70 19.69
C ALA A 52 6.39 0.84 20.45
N ASN A 53 7.18 0.04 19.73
CA ASN A 53 8.27 -0.75 20.34
C ASN A 53 9.37 0.12 20.93
N LEU A 54 9.78 1.19 20.26
CA LEU A 54 10.76 2.14 20.78
C LEU A 54 10.23 2.84 22.04
N THR A 55 8.97 3.27 22.02
CA THR A 55 8.30 3.89 23.17
C THR A 55 8.22 2.93 24.36
N ALA A 56 7.88 1.66 24.11
CA ALA A 56 7.87 0.64 25.15
C ALA A 56 9.26 0.39 25.74
N ALA A 57 10.31 0.34 24.90
CA ALA A 57 11.68 0.20 25.35
C ALA A 57 12.15 1.37 26.22
N GLU A 58 11.83 2.60 25.83
CA GLU A 58 12.12 3.81 26.61
C GLU A 58 11.43 3.76 27.98
N ASN A 59 10.14 3.42 28.02
CA ASN A 59 9.38 3.31 29.26
C ASN A 59 9.93 2.21 30.19
N ILE A 60 10.33 1.06 29.65
CA ILE A 60 11.02 0.01 30.42
C ILE A 60 12.31 0.56 31.03
N GLY A 61 13.10 1.34 30.28
CA GLY A 61 14.31 1.97 30.80
C GLY A 61 14.02 2.92 31.96
N ARG A 62 12.99 3.77 31.83
CA ARG A 62 12.55 4.69 32.90
C ARG A 62 12.10 3.94 34.15
N TRP A 63 11.23 2.96 33.99
CA TRP A 63 10.73 2.13 35.09
C TRP A 63 11.83 1.34 35.79
N LYS A 64 12.85 0.88 35.06
CA LYS A 64 14.04 0.27 35.67
C LYS A 64 14.82 1.27 36.54
N ALA A 65 14.95 2.52 36.12
CA ALA A 65 15.57 3.55 36.95
C ALA A 65 14.71 3.90 38.19
N GLU A 66 13.38 3.95 38.03
CA GLU A 66 12.46 4.19 39.15
C GLU A 66 12.51 3.09 40.21
N LEU A 67 12.76 1.83 39.82
CA LEU A 67 12.89 0.69 40.73
C LEU A 67 13.98 0.87 41.79
N GLU A 68 15.08 1.55 41.46
CA GLU A 68 16.22 1.77 42.38
C GLU A 68 15.83 2.57 43.64
N THR A 69 14.76 3.36 43.56
CA THR A 69 14.28 4.22 44.66
C THR A 69 12.88 3.85 45.13
N ALA A 70 12.26 2.84 44.53
CA ALA A 70 10.90 2.44 44.80
C ALA A 70 10.76 1.69 46.14
N ASN A 71 9.68 1.97 46.88
CA ASN A 71 9.29 1.12 48.00
C ASN A 71 8.71 -0.22 47.51
N ALA A 72 8.57 -1.20 48.41
CA ALA A 72 8.15 -2.56 48.05
C ALA A 72 6.81 -2.64 47.29
N LYS A 73 5.85 -1.76 47.60
CA LYS A 73 4.56 -1.71 46.90
C LYS A 73 4.72 -1.16 45.49
N ALA A 74 5.39 -0.02 45.34
CA ALA A 74 5.65 0.60 44.05
C ALA A 74 6.51 -0.29 43.14
N ALA A 75 7.50 -0.99 43.72
CA ALA A 75 8.35 -1.92 42.97
C ALA A 75 7.56 -3.04 42.32
N LYS A 76 6.58 -3.63 43.02
CA LYS A 76 5.70 -4.66 42.46
C LYS A 76 4.90 -4.13 41.26
N ASP A 77 4.32 -2.95 41.38
CA ASP A 77 3.53 -2.34 40.31
C ASP A 77 4.41 -2.02 39.09
N ILE A 78 5.62 -1.51 39.32
CA ILE A 78 6.60 -1.24 38.26
C ILE A 78 7.04 -2.54 37.56
N HIS A 79 7.29 -3.63 38.29
CA HIS A 79 7.59 -4.93 37.69
C HIS A 79 6.45 -5.44 36.79
N ASN A 80 5.19 -5.21 37.18
CA ASN A 80 4.03 -5.56 36.36
C ASN A 80 3.99 -4.73 35.07
N LEU A 81 4.25 -3.42 35.15
CA LEU A 81 4.34 -2.53 33.99
C LEU A 81 5.44 -2.97 33.01
N ILE A 82 6.65 -3.28 33.53
CA ILE A 82 7.77 -3.78 32.73
C ILE A 82 7.38 -5.09 32.02
N SER A 83 6.82 -6.04 32.77
CA SER A 83 6.41 -7.35 32.22
C SER A 83 5.35 -7.21 31.13
N SER A 84 4.39 -6.31 31.34
CA SER A 84 3.36 -6.00 30.35
C SER A 84 3.95 -5.39 29.08
N ALA A 85 4.85 -4.40 29.22
CA ALA A 85 5.50 -3.77 28.08
C ALA A 85 6.38 -4.75 27.30
N GLN A 86 7.12 -5.63 27.97
CA GLN A 86 7.90 -6.69 27.31
C GLN A 86 6.99 -7.63 26.52
N THR A 87 5.87 -8.04 27.10
CA THR A 87 4.88 -8.88 26.40
C THR A 87 4.32 -8.18 25.16
N ALA A 88 4.01 -6.89 25.27
CA ALA A 88 3.57 -6.09 24.13
C ALA A 88 4.65 -5.99 23.04
N MET A 89 5.91 -5.79 23.43
CA MET A 89 7.04 -5.75 22.49
C MET A 89 7.20 -7.06 21.72
N HIS A 90 7.10 -8.21 22.39
CA HIS A 90 7.18 -9.50 21.71
C HIS A 90 6.07 -9.69 20.66
N ARG A 91 4.84 -9.28 20.98
CA ARG A 91 3.71 -9.30 20.03
C ARG A 91 3.96 -8.38 18.83
N ASN A 92 4.42 -7.16 19.10
CA ASN A 92 4.73 -6.19 18.06
C ASN A 92 5.87 -6.68 17.16
N THR A 93 6.92 -7.29 17.71
CA THR A 93 8.01 -7.87 16.92
C THR A 93 7.52 -8.96 15.98
N ALA A 94 6.72 -9.91 16.48
CA ALA A 94 6.12 -10.94 15.63
C ALA A 94 5.22 -10.34 14.53
N ARG A 95 4.49 -9.25 14.84
CA ARG A 95 3.67 -8.55 13.86
C ARG A 95 4.49 -7.81 12.82
N ILE A 96 5.58 -7.15 13.22
CA ILE A 96 6.55 -6.48 12.32
C ILE A 96 7.12 -7.50 11.33
N GLU A 97 7.58 -8.66 11.82
CA GLU A 97 8.10 -9.75 10.98
C GLU A 97 7.04 -10.25 9.99
N SER A 98 5.81 -10.47 10.46
CA SER A 98 4.69 -10.88 9.63
C SER A 98 4.37 -9.86 8.53
N LEU A 99 4.35 -8.56 8.86
CA LEU A 99 4.05 -7.50 7.88
C LEU A 99 5.16 -7.37 6.84
N GLU A 100 6.43 -7.43 7.25
CA GLU A 100 7.55 -7.41 6.32
C GLU A 100 7.51 -8.60 5.34
N TYR A 101 7.20 -9.79 5.85
CA TYR A 101 7.01 -10.97 5.01
C TYR A 101 5.87 -10.77 4.00
N THR A 102 4.72 -10.26 4.46
CA THR A 102 3.57 -9.97 3.57
C THR A 102 3.94 -8.98 2.47
N LYS A 103 4.69 -7.91 2.80
CA LYS A 103 5.13 -6.93 1.80
C LYS A 103 6.00 -7.56 0.72
N VAL A 104 6.99 -8.36 1.11
CA VAL A 104 7.85 -9.09 0.16
C VAL A 104 7.03 -10.05 -0.70
N SER A 105 6.06 -10.75 -0.09
CA SER A 105 5.17 -11.66 -0.82
C SER A 105 4.34 -10.94 -1.88
N ILE A 106 3.77 -9.77 -1.56
CA ILE A 106 3.01 -8.94 -2.51
C ILE A 106 3.89 -8.52 -3.70
N ILE A 107 5.13 -8.10 -3.45
CA ILE A 107 6.07 -7.72 -4.52
C ILE A 107 6.33 -8.91 -5.46
N LYS A 108 6.59 -10.09 -4.89
CA LYS A 108 6.80 -11.32 -5.67
C LYS A 108 5.57 -11.68 -6.49
N GLN A 109 4.38 -11.62 -5.89
CA GLN A 109 3.12 -11.92 -6.57
C GLN A 109 2.88 -10.97 -7.75
N ARG A 110 3.16 -9.67 -7.60
CA ARG A 110 3.04 -8.70 -8.69
C ARG A 110 3.99 -9.04 -9.84
N ALA A 111 5.25 -9.36 -9.55
CA ALA A 111 6.21 -9.75 -10.58
C ALA A 111 5.79 -11.05 -11.30
N ASP A 112 5.24 -12.02 -10.56
CA ASP A 112 4.72 -13.28 -11.10
C ASP A 112 3.49 -13.05 -11.99
N VAL A 113 2.59 -12.15 -11.62
CA VAL A 113 1.45 -11.74 -12.46
C VAL A 113 1.95 -11.13 -13.77
N THR A 114 2.85 -10.13 -13.70
CA THR A 114 3.40 -9.49 -14.91
C THR A 114 4.13 -10.48 -15.82
N TYR A 115 4.88 -11.43 -15.24
CA TYR A 115 5.53 -12.48 -16.02
C TYR A 115 4.51 -13.39 -16.73
N ARG A 116 3.45 -13.79 -16.03
CA ARG A 116 2.39 -14.63 -16.62
C ARG A 116 1.64 -13.90 -17.72
N GLU A 117 1.32 -12.62 -17.55
CA GLU A 117 0.72 -11.79 -18.60
C GLU A 117 1.58 -11.80 -19.86
N ALA A 118 2.88 -11.50 -19.73
CA ALA A 118 3.81 -11.51 -20.86
C ALA A 118 3.97 -12.91 -21.51
N ALA A 119 3.95 -13.98 -20.70
CA ALA A 119 3.99 -15.34 -21.20
C ALA A 119 2.71 -15.69 -21.97
N THR A 120 1.55 -15.26 -21.48
CA THR A 120 0.26 -15.42 -22.17
C THR A 120 0.26 -14.68 -23.50
N ASP A 121 0.71 -13.41 -23.53
CA ASP A 121 0.80 -12.63 -24.76
C ASP A 121 1.69 -13.29 -25.81
N LYS A 122 2.85 -13.81 -25.38
CA LYS A 122 3.75 -14.57 -26.25
C LYS A 122 3.07 -15.80 -26.83
N VAL A 123 2.40 -16.60 -25.99
CA VAL A 123 1.71 -17.83 -26.43
C VAL A 123 0.58 -17.50 -27.41
N SER A 124 -0.17 -16.43 -27.18
CA SER A 124 -1.20 -15.95 -28.11
C SER A 124 -0.61 -15.58 -29.47
N LEU A 125 0.48 -14.81 -29.51
CA LEU A 125 1.16 -14.45 -30.75
C LEU A 125 1.74 -15.67 -31.49
N GLU A 126 2.28 -16.64 -30.77
CA GLU A 126 2.75 -17.91 -31.34
C GLU A 126 1.59 -18.73 -31.91
N ALA A 127 0.44 -18.78 -31.22
CA ALA A 127 -0.76 -19.45 -31.71
C ALA A 127 -1.31 -18.79 -33.00
N ASP A 128 -1.37 -17.46 -33.04
CA ASP A 128 -1.81 -16.71 -34.22
C ASP A 128 -0.86 -16.89 -35.41
N ARG A 129 0.45 -16.93 -35.15
CA ARG A 129 1.45 -17.28 -36.17
C ARG A 129 1.21 -18.70 -36.70
N LEU A 130 1.03 -19.69 -35.83
CA LEU A 130 0.80 -21.08 -36.24
C LEU A 130 -0.50 -21.25 -37.03
N ARG A 131 -1.57 -20.51 -36.69
CA ARG A 131 -2.82 -20.49 -37.47
C ARG A 131 -2.61 -19.97 -38.89
N ARG A 132 -1.89 -18.84 -39.03
CA ARG A 132 -1.52 -18.28 -40.33
C ARG A 132 -0.66 -19.26 -41.14
N ASP A 133 0.36 -19.86 -40.51
CA ASP A 133 1.27 -20.81 -41.16
C ASP A 133 0.53 -22.11 -41.59
N ALA A 134 -0.53 -22.50 -40.87
CA ALA A 134 -1.36 -23.67 -41.19
C ALA A 134 -2.41 -23.41 -42.29
N GLY A 135 -2.52 -22.17 -42.80
CA GLY A 135 -3.53 -21.79 -43.79
C GLY A 135 -4.97 -21.89 -43.27
N ILE A 136 -5.16 -21.90 -41.96
CA ILE A 136 -6.47 -21.83 -41.32
C ILE A 136 -6.83 -20.36 -41.27
N ASP A 137 -7.45 -19.88 -42.36
CA ASP A 137 -8.08 -18.56 -42.43
C ASP A 137 -9.52 -18.70 -41.92
N ASP A 138 -9.72 -18.53 -40.62
CA ASP A 138 -11.03 -18.49 -39.98
C ASP A 138 -11.64 -17.07 -39.97
N GLY A 139 -11.03 -16.09 -40.68
CA GLY A 139 -11.57 -14.74 -40.82
C GLY A 139 -11.77 -13.98 -39.50
N ASN A 140 -11.05 -14.40 -38.46
CA ASN A 140 -11.17 -13.90 -37.09
C ASN A 140 -9.87 -13.25 -36.55
N GLY A 141 -8.85 -13.15 -37.41
CA GLY A 141 -7.72 -12.26 -37.18
C GLY A 141 -8.18 -10.84 -37.42
N GLU A 142 -8.68 -10.19 -36.37
CA GLU A 142 -8.92 -8.74 -36.28
C GLU A 142 -9.39 -8.12 -37.61
N ARG A 143 -10.67 -8.37 -37.96
CA ARG A 143 -11.30 -7.75 -39.14
C ARG A 143 -11.03 -6.25 -39.13
N ASP A 144 -10.26 -5.78 -40.10
CA ASP A 144 -9.93 -4.36 -40.21
C ASP A 144 -11.21 -3.60 -40.58
N LEU A 145 -11.29 -2.31 -40.25
CA LEU A 145 -12.40 -1.45 -40.69
C LEU A 145 -12.58 -1.50 -42.22
N ASN A 146 -11.50 -1.75 -42.96
CA ASN A 146 -11.53 -1.95 -44.41
C ASN A 146 -12.34 -3.19 -44.83
N ASP A 147 -12.31 -4.27 -44.05
CA ASP A 147 -13.10 -5.49 -44.34
C ASP A 147 -14.60 -5.22 -44.13
N PHE A 148 -14.95 -4.38 -43.15
CA PHE A 148 -16.33 -3.95 -42.93
C PHE A 148 -16.87 -3.09 -44.08
N TYR A 149 -16.03 -2.22 -44.68
CA TYR A 149 -16.43 -1.42 -45.84
C TYR A 149 -16.51 -2.23 -47.13
N SER A 150 -15.71 -3.29 -47.30
CA SER A 150 -15.83 -4.17 -48.47
C SER A 150 -17.14 -4.93 -48.48
N ASP A 151 -17.62 -5.42 -47.33
CA ASP A 151 -18.89 -6.15 -47.23
C ASP A 151 -20.09 -5.28 -47.62
N ILE A 152 -20.09 -4.00 -47.21
CA ILE A 152 -21.15 -3.03 -47.57
C ILE A 152 -21.13 -2.70 -49.06
N GLN A 153 -19.95 -2.66 -49.69
CA GLN A 153 -19.84 -2.36 -51.13
C GLN A 153 -20.28 -3.55 -51.99
N THR A 154 -20.03 -4.79 -51.56
CA THR A 154 -20.47 -5.98 -52.29
C THR A 154 -21.98 -6.20 -52.25
N ASP A 155 -22.65 -5.83 -51.16
CA ASP A 155 -24.10 -5.96 -51.04
C ASP A 155 -24.87 -4.89 -51.84
N ALA A 156 -24.24 -3.75 -52.15
CA ALA A 156 -24.88 -2.65 -52.89
C ALA A 156 -24.98 -2.91 -54.41
N GLU A 157 -24.17 -3.81 -54.99
CA GLU A 157 -24.15 -4.08 -56.43
C GLU A 157 -25.14 -5.18 -56.87
N SER A 158 -25.85 -5.83 -55.93
CA SER A 158 -26.89 -6.82 -56.24
C SER A 158 -28.28 -6.17 -56.33
N GLY A 159 -28.44 -5.19 -57.22
CA GLY A 159 -29.75 -4.66 -57.62
C GLY A 159 -30.48 -5.63 -58.56
N PRO A 160 -31.82 -5.77 -58.48
CA PRO A 160 -32.55 -6.77 -59.25
C PRO A 160 -32.51 -6.43 -60.75
N ALA A 161 -32.17 -7.43 -61.56
CA ALA A 161 -32.37 -7.42 -63.02
C ALA A 161 -33.84 -7.68 -63.38
#